data_AF-A0A1E1W544-F1
#
_entry.id   AF-A0A1E1W544-F1
#
_cell.length_a   1.000
_cell.length_b   1.000
_cell.length_c   1.000
_cell.angle_alpha   90.00
_cell.angle_beta   90.00
_cell.angle_gamma   90.00
#
_symmetry.space_group_name_H-M   'P 1'
#
loop_
_entity.id
_entity.type
_entity.pdbx_description
1 polymer ?
#
loop_
_entity_poly.entity_id
_entity_poly.type
_entity_poly.pdbx_seq_one_letter_code
_entity_poly.pdbx_strand_id
1 'polypeptide(L)'
;VKVHESTLRKRLMEFGETPSSALTLEEFMTVDLEEEQDPPAFRAARKRDKERLQKLMEEEDGEKELTELQKEIETQLERDISRRKKATSTPGTPLSFFGGESGMSEEAEASRFAAQDTLNIIGEIAKDVQPKTEKLKFEKGLGPDLAVIGLGQPDEKCD
;
A
#
# COMPACT_ATOMS: atom_id res chain seq x y z
N VAL A 1 -37.42 30.81 38.02
CA VAL A 1 -36.54 29.68 37.67
C VAL A 1 -35.34 29.70 38.60
N LYS A 2 -35.02 28.61 39.30
CA LYS A 2 -33.79 28.50 40.11
C LYS A 2 -32.74 27.74 39.31
N VAL A 3 -31.62 28.39 39.01
CA VAL A 3 -30.50 27.82 38.25
C VAL A 3 -29.27 27.82 39.16
N HIS A 4 -28.48 26.75 39.13
CA HIS A 4 -27.23 26.68 39.88
C HIS A 4 -26.18 27.59 39.23
N GLU A 5 -25.38 28.27 40.05
CA GLU A 5 -24.33 29.19 39.57
C GLU A 5 -23.35 28.49 38.62
N SER A 6 -22.99 27.24 38.91
CA SER A 6 -22.12 26.42 38.06
C SER A 6 -22.69 26.21 36.65
N THR A 7 -24.02 26.12 36.52
CA THR A 7 -24.69 25.99 35.22
C THR A 7 -24.65 27.30 34.45
N LEU A 8 -24.85 28.42 35.14
CA LEU A 8 -24.75 29.74 34.52
C LEU A 8 -23.33 30.00 34.01
N ARG A 9 -22.31 29.71 34.82
CA ARG A 9 -20.90 29.85 34.41
C ARG A 9 -20.58 29.00 33.17
N LYS A 10 -21.01 27.73 33.12
CA LYS A 10 -20.82 26.86 31.95
C LYS A 10 -21.46 27.45 30.69
N ARG A 11 -22.70 27.93 30.79
CA ARG A 11 -23.40 28.54 29.65
C ARG A 11 -22.75 29.83 29.17
N LEU A 12 -22.21 30.64 30.09
CA LEU A 12 -21.46 31.85 29.71
C LEU A 12 -20.13 31.51 29.02
N MET A 13 -19.42 30.46 29.49
CA MET A 13 -18.23 29.96 28.80
C MET A 13 -18.56 29.42 27.40
N GLU A 14 -19.61 28.61 27.28
CA GLU A 14 -20.09 28.09 25.98
C GLU A 14 -20.50 29.23 25.03
N PHE A 15 -21.18 30.25 25.53
CA PHE A 15 -21.51 31.45 24.74
C PHE A 15 -20.25 32.16 24.25
N GLY A 16 -19.23 32.28 25.11
CA GLY A 16 -17.92 32.86 24.76
C GLY A 16 -17.15 32.11 23.66
N GLU A 17 -17.45 30.84 23.42
CA GLU A 17 -16.88 30.08 22.30
C GLU A 17 -17.57 30.34 20.96
N THR A 18 -18.71 31.06 20.96
CA THR A 18 -19.45 31.41 19.75
C THR A 18 -18.95 32.72 19.15
N PRO A 19 -18.98 32.89 17.81
CA PRO A 19 -18.57 34.14 17.16
C PRO A 19 -19.41 35.34 17.60
N SER A 20 -20.68 35.13 17.98
CA SER A 20 -21.56 36.17 18.48
C SER A 20 -21.07 36.84 19.77
N SER A 21 -20.23 36.15 20.56
CA SER A 21 -19.69 36.72 21.81
C SER A 21 -18.67 37.84 21.59
N ALA A 22 -18.09 37.93 20.40
CA ALA A 22 -17.16 38.98 20.02
C ALA A 22 -17.87 40.25 19.52
N LEU A 23 -19.18 40.17 19.26
CA LEU A 23 -19.98 41.31 18.81
C LEU A 23 -20.30 42.25 19.98
N THR A 24 -20.38 43.54 19.68
CA THR A 24 -20.98 44.50 20.59
C THR A 24 -22.49 44.23 20.72
N LEU A 25 -23.10 44.74 21.79
CA LEU A 25 -24.55 44.56 22.01
C LEU A 25 -25.39 45.09 20.83
N GLU A 26 -24.97 46.22 20.24
CA GLU A 26 -25.66 46.83 19.10
C GLU A 26 -25.56 45.98 17.84
N GLU A 27 -24.36 45.48 17.52
CA GLU A 27 -24.14 44.56 16.40
C GLU A 27 -24.91 43.26 16.59
N PHE A 28 -24.91 42.67 17.79
CA PHE A 28 -25.67 41.45 18.07
C PHE A 28 -27.18 41.61 17.85
N MET A 29 -27.74 42.82 18.05
CA MET A 29 -29.16 43.07 17.84
C MET A 29 -29.53 43.36 16.39
N THR A 30 -28.56 43.65 15.52
CA THR A 30 -28.79 44.18 14.16
C THR A 30 -28.19 43.33 13.05
N VAL A 31 -27.22 42.47 13.37
CA VAL A 31 -26.48 41.63 12.41
C VAL A 31 -26.80 40.16 12.65
N ASP A 32 -27.27 39.48 11.61
CA ASP A 32 -27.36 38.03 11.58
C ASP A 32 -26.06 37.45 11.01
N LEU A 33 -25.48 36.47 11.70
CA LEU A 33 -24.30 35.74 11.23
C LEU A 33 -24.73 34.61 10.29
N GLU A 34 -24.04 34.44 9.16
CA GLU A 34 -24.28 33.33 8.24
C GLU A 34 -23.73 31.98 8.76
N GLU A 35 -22.84 32.01 9.76
CA GLU A 35 -22.20 30.81 10.31
C GLU A 35 -23.13 30.03 11.23
N GLU A 36 -23.51 28.81 10.83
CA GLU A 36 -24.28 27.90 11.66
C GLU A 36 -23.39 27.22 12.72
N GLN A 37 -23.81 27.29 13.99
CA GLN A 37 -23.08 26.64 15.09
C GLN A 37 -23.77 25.35 15.54
N ASP A 38 -22.97 24.29 15.62
CA ASP A 38 -23.41 22.99 16.11
C ASP A 38 -23.74 23.04 17.62
N PRO A 39 -24.77 22.31 18.09
CA PRO A 39 -25.01 22.15 19.51
C PRO A 39 -23.82 21.43 20.20
N PRO A 40 -23.55 21.68 21.49
CA PRO A 40 -22.35 21.18 22.18
C PRO A 40 -22.25 19.64 22.19
N ALA A 41 -23.37 18.93 22.09
CA ALA A 41 -23.39 17.47 21.95
C ALA A 41 -22.69 16.97 20.67
N PHE A 42 -22.85 17.69 19.56
CA PHE A 42 -22.23 17.34 18.28
C PHE A 42 -20.75 17.71 18.26
N ARG A 43 -20.39 18.85 18.84
CA ARG A 43 -18.97 19.26 19.01
C ARG A 43 -18.20 18.27 19.87
N ALA A 44 -18.80 17.78 20.96
CA ALA A 44 -18.19 16.80 21.85
C ALA A 44 -17.94 15.44 21.17
N ALA A 45 -18.88 14.98 20.35
CA ALA A 45 -18.72 13.75 19.57
C ALA A 45 -17.55 13.87 18.57
N ARG A 46 -17.54 14.95 17.76
CA ARG A 46 -16.46 15.21 16.79
C ARG A 46 -15.09 15.38 17.46
N LYS A 47 -15.02 16.05 18.62
CA LYS A 47 -13.78 16.23 19.37
C LYS A 47 -13.21 14.90 19.86
N ARG A 48 -14.05 14.00 20.40
CA ARG A 48 -13.62 12.66 20.82
C ARG A 48 -13.16 11.80 19.66
N ASP A 49 -13.82 11.87 18.52
CA ASP A 49 -13.39 11.14 17.32
C ASP A 49 -12.05 11.65 16.79
N LYS A 50 -11.85 12.98 16.78
CA LYS A 50 -10.58 13.59 16.39
C LYS A 50 -9.45 13.19 17.35
N GLU A 51 -9.68 13.24 18.66
CA GLU A 51 -8.71 12.83 19.67
C GLU A 51 -8.38 11.34 19.59
N ARG A 52 -9.38 10.49 19.34
CA ARG A 52 -9.18 9.06 19.09
C ARG A 52 -8.32 8.82 17.85
N LEU A 53 -8.61 9.51 16.75
CA LEU A 53 -7.86 9.35 15.51
C LEU A 53 -6.43 9.86 15.66
N GLN A 54 -6.25 11.02 16.30
CA GLN A 54 -4.93 11.56 16.61
C GLN A 54 -4.13 10.60 17.51
N LYS A 55 -4.77 10.01 18.52
CA LYS A 55 -4.13 9.01 19.37
C LYS A 55 -3.74 7.75 18.60
N LEU A 56 -4.55 7.29 17.64
CA LEU A 56 -4.17 6.17 16.76
C LEU A 56 -3.01 6.52 15.81
N MET A 57 -2.89 7.80 15.42
CA MET A 57 -1.76 8.29 14.62
C MET A 57 -0.50 8.48 15.47
N GLU A 58 -0.64 8.89 16.74
CA GLU A 58 0.47 9.05 17.69
C GLU A 58 0.91 7.73 18.35
N GLU A 59 0.02 6.73 18.42
CA GLU A 59 0.31 5.31 18.66
C GLU A 59 0.95 4.67 17.40
N GLU A 60 1.84 5.44 16.80
CA GLU A 60 2.94 5.12 15.91
C GLU A 60 3.94 4.20 16.63
N ASP A 61 3.45 3.09 17.20
CA ASP A 61 4.28 1.94 17.52
C ASP A 61 4.85 1.36 16.20
N GLY A 62 4.14 1.52 15.09
CA GLY A 62 4.55 1.03 13.78
C GLY A 62 5.85 1.64 13.24
N GLU A 63 6.08 2.95 13.35
CA GLU A 63 7.33 3.53 12.82
C GLU A 63 8.53 3.22 13.73
N LYS A 64 8.32 3.17 15.04
CA LYS A 64 9.36 2.76 16.00
C LYS A 64 9.70 1.29 15.83
N GLU A 65 8.70 0.41 15.74
CA GLU A 65 8.86 -1.01 15.46
C GLU A 65 9.56 -1.24 14.12
N LEU A 66 9.16 -0.52 13.06
CA LEU A 66 9.81 -0.60 11.76
C LEU A 66 11.29 -0.17 11.82
N THR A 67 11.59 0.92 12.55
CA THR A 67 12.96 1.41 12.72
C THR A 67 13.81 0.42 13.53
N GLU A 68 13.25 -0.18 14.58
CA GLU A 68 13.92 -1.21 15.38
C GLU A 68 14.20 -2.47 14.57
N LEU A 69 13.21 -2.95 13.80
CA LEU A 69 13.37 -4.09 12.89
C LEU A 69 14.45 -3.82 11.84
N GLN A 70 14.47 -2.62 11.25
CA GLN A 70 15.49 -2.25 10.27
C GLN A 70 16.91 -2.28 10.88
N LYS A 71 17.05 -1.76 12.11
CA LYS A 71 18.33 -1.78 12.84
C LYS A 71 18.78 -3.20 13.17
N GLU A 72 17.87 -4.09 13.56
CA GLU A 72 18.20 -5.50 13.83
C GLU A 72 18.65 -6.22 12.55
N ILE A 73 17.99 -5.97 11.40
CA ILE A 73 18.39 -6.50 10.09
C ILE A 73 19.81 -6.05 9.74
N GLU A 74 20.11 -4.76 9.85
CA GLU A 74 21.44 -4.21 9.56
C GLU A 74 22.52 -4.83 10.47
N THR A 75 22.20 -5.01 11.75
CA THR A 75 23.13 -5.63 12.71
C THR A 75 23.40 -7.11 12.39
N GLN A 76 22.40 -7.84 11.91
CA GLN A 76 22.58 -9.23 11.45
C GLN A 76 23.41 -9.31 10.18
N LEU A 77 23.12 -8.46 9.19
CA LEU A 77 23.89 -8.39 7.94
C LEU A 77 25.38 -8.09 8.21
N GLU A 78 25.69 -7.11 9.07
CA GLU A 78 27.07 -6.79 9.42
C GLU A 78 27.75 -7.95 10.15
N ARG A 79 27.04 -8.66 11.04
CA ARG A 79 27.54 -9.88 11.68
C ARG A 79 27.90 -10.96 10.66
N ASP A 80 27.06 -11.18 9.65
CA ASP A 80 27.27 -12.23 8.66
C ASP A 80 28.38 -11.87 7.64
N ILE A 81 28.46 -10.59 7.26
CA ILE A 81 29.57 -10.06 6.45
C ILE A 81 30.89 -10.18 7.21
N SER A 82 30.92 -9.80 8.49
CA SER A 82 32.10 -9.89 9.34
C SER A 82 32.55 -11.34 9.55
N ARG A 83 31.63 -12.29 9.71
CA ARG A 83 31.94 -13.74 9.78
C ARG A 83 32.54 -14.25 8.46
N ARG A 84 31.97 -13.88 7.31
CA ARG A 84 32.51 -14.23 5.99
C ARG A 84 33.92 -13.68 5.77
N LYS A 85 34.17 -12.42 6.12
CA LYS A 85 35.51 -11.79 6.02
C LYS A 85 36.56 -12.45 6.93
N LYS A 86 36.16 -12.93 8.11
CA LYS A 86 37.06 -13.61 9.06
C LYS A 86 37.39 -15.05 8.65
N ALA A 87 36.51 -15.72 7.91
CA ALA A 87 36.76 -17.04 7.33
C ALA A 87 37.76 -17.01 6.16
N THR A 88 37.89 -15.86 5.48
CA THR A 88 38.83 -15.69 4.35
C THR A 88 40.25 -15.29 4.75
N SER A 89 40.55 -15.02 6.04
CA SER A 89 41.85 -14.51 6.50
C SER A 89 42.82 -15.56 7.06
N THR A 90 42.51 -16.87 6.98
CA THR A 90 43.44 -17.94 7.40
C THR A 90 44.25 -18.46 6.21
N PRO A 91 45.57 -18.23 6.15
CA PRO A 91 46.40 -18.75 5.08
C PRO A 91 46.78 -20.21 5.37
N GLY A 92 46.25 -21.16 4.59
CA GLY A 92 46.85 -22.50 4.54
C GLY A 92 45.96 -23.74 4.47
N THR A 93 44.71 -23.68 4.00
CA THR A 93 43.92 -24.91 3.80
C THR A 93 43.48 -25.04 2.34
N PRO A 94 43.80 -26.16 1.65
CA PRO A 94 43.45 -26.33 0.26
C PRO A 94 41.93 -26.40 0.08
N LEU A 95 41.49 -25.66 -0.92
CA LEU A 95 40.14 -25.49 -1.44
C LEU A 95 39.53 -26.83 -1.87
N SER A 96 38.75 -27.45 -1.00
CA SER A 96 37.76 -28.46 -1.38
C SER A 96 36.77 -28.61 -0.23
N PHE A 97 35.48 -28.33 -0.49
CA PHE A 97 34.32 -28.60 0.39
C PHE A 97 34.11 -27.51 1.47
N PHE A 98 33.41 -26.37 1.28
CA PHE A 98 32.10 -26.02 0.67
C PHE A 98 32.28 -24.63 -0.03
N GLY A 99 32.04 -24.33 -1.31
CA GLY A 99 31.13 -24.85 -2.34
C GLY A 99 29.80 -24.09 -2.34
N GLY A 100 29.56 -22.96 -3.02
CA GLY A 100 30.37 -22.08 -3.86
C GLY A 100 29.55 -20.83 -4.22
N GLU A 101 29.94 -19.66 -3.73
CA GLU A 101 29.45 -18.35 -4.20
C GLU A 101 30.65 -17.50 -4.64
N SER A 102 31.34 -17.94 -5.70
CA SER A 102 32.33 -17.11 -6.38
C SER A 102 31.84 -16.86 -7.79
N GLY A 103 31.40 -15.63 -8.04
CA GLY A 103 31.67 -14.96 -9.31
C GLY A 103 30.55 -14.91 -10.35
N MET A 104 29.29 -15.18 -9.99
CA MET A 104 28.19 -14.90 -10.92
C MET A 104 27.42 -13.67 -10.46
N SER A 105 27.22 -12.71 -11.37
CA SER A 105 26.42 -11.51 -11.12
C SER A 105 25.08 -11.90 -10.49
N GLU A 106 24.57 -11.12 -9.53
CA GLU A 106 23.22 -11.24 -8.96
C GLU A 106 22.17 -11.45 -10.07
N GLU A 107 22.35 -10.76 -11.20
CA GLU A 107 21.51 -10.89 -12.39
C GLU A 107 21.54 -12.29 -13.01
N ALA A 108 22.68 -12.97 -12.99
CA ALA A 108 22.81 -14.34 -13.49
C ALA A 108 22.13 -15.36 -12.54
N GLU A 109 22.06 -15.07 -11.24
CA GLU A 109 21.31 -15.90 -10.28
C GLU A 109 19.81 -15.69 -10.40
N ALA A 110 19.36 -14.44 -10.50
CA ALA A 110 17.96 -14.11 -10.76
C ALA A 110 17.47 -14.74 -12.07
N SER A 111 18.28 -14.69 -13.12
CA SER A 111 17.96 -15.30 -14.41
C SER A 111 17.89 -16.83 -14.35
N ARG A 112 18.82 -17.48 -13.63
CA ARG A 112 18.76 -18.93 -13.41
C ARG A 112 17.53 -19.35 -12.61
N PHE A 113 17.17 -18.60 -11.57
CA PHE A 113 15.99 -18.86 -10.75
C PHE A 113 14.71 -18.75 -11.60
N ALA A 114 14.54 -17.66 -12.35
CA ALA A 114 13.39 -17.46 -13.21
C ALA A 114 13.27 -18.55 -14.30
N ALA A 115 14.40 -18.95 -14.89
CA ALA A 115 14.41 -20.03 -15.88
C ALA A 115 14.03 -21.38 -15.27
N GLN A 116 14.53 -21.70 -14.07
CA GLN A 116 14.24 -22.94 -13.37
C GLN A 116 12.76 -23.03 -12.96
N ASP A 117 12.20 -21.93 -12.44
CA ASP A 117 10.79 -21.84 -12.06
C ASP A 117 9.86 -22.01 -13.27
N THR A 118 10.18 -21.33 -14.37
CA THR A 118 9.46 -21.47 -15.64
C THR A 118 9.44 -22.92 -16.12
N LEU A 119 10.58 -23.62 -16.05
CA LEU A 119 10.69 -25.01 -16.49
C LEU A 119 9.91 -25.96 -15.57
N ASN A 120 9.88 -25.67 -14.27
CA ASN A 120 9.08 -26.43 -13.32
C ASN A 120 7.58 -26.29 -13.58
N ILE A 121 7.10 -25.06 -13.80
CA ILE A 121 5.69 -24.78 -14.15
C ILE A 121 5.31 -25.48 -15.46
N ILE A 122 6.16 -25.41 -16.49
CA ILE A 122 5.94 -26.12 -17.76
C ILE A 122 5.88 -27.63 -17.51
N GLY A 123 6.75 -28.18 -16.65
CA GLY A 123 6.76 -29.58 -16.28
C GLY A 123 5.49 -30.02 -15.54
N GLU A 124 4.92 -29.16 -14.69
CA GLU A 124 3.63 -29.41 -14.04
C GLU A 124 2.48 -29.41 -15.05
N ILE A 125 2.41 -28.39 -15.91
CA ILE A 125 1.39 -28.30 -16.97
C ILE A 125 1.49 -29.51 -17.93
N ALA A 126 2.70 -29.92 -18.30
CA ALA A 126 2.92 -31.04 -19.20
C ALA A 126 2.51 -32.40 -18.59
N LYS A 127 2.52 -32.54 -17.26
CA LYS A 127 1.99 -33.74 -16.58
C LYS A 127 0.47 -33.80 -16.62
N ASP A 128 -0.19 -32.65 -16.64
CA ASP A 128 -1.65 -32.54 -16.68
C ASP A 128 -2.23 -32.57 -18.10
N VAL A 129 -1.41 -32.29 -19.12
CA VAL A 129 -1.82 -32.37 -20.54
C VAL A 129 -1.74 -33.81 -21.05
N GLN A 130 -2.89 -34.48 -21.10
CA GLN A 130 -3.10 -35.63 -22.01
C GLN A 130 -3.07 -35.14 -23.47
N PRO A 131 -2.43 -35.87 -24.42
CA PRO A 131 -2.32 -35.41 -25.80
C PRO A 131 -3.68 -35.46 -26.49
N LYS A 132 -4.44 -34.37 -26.44
CA LYS A 132 -5.59 -34.14 -27.30
C LYS A 132 -5.15 -33.28 -28.49
N THR A 133 -5.02 -33.94 -29.63
CA THR A 133 -4.91 -33.33 -30.96
C THR A 133 -6.23 -32.67 -31.34
N GLU A 134 -6.58 -31.55 -30.72
CA GLU A 134 -7.78 -30.79 -31.10
C GLU A 134 -7.39 -29.53 -31.88
N LYS A 135 -7.78 -29.51 -33.17
CA LYS A 135 -7.65 -28.36 -34.06
C LYS A 135 -8.41 -27.19 -33.44
N LEU A 136 -7.68 -26.14 -33.03
CA LEU A 136 -8.24 -24.89 -32.53
C LEU A 136 -9.17 -24.27 -33.60
N LYS A 137 -10.47 -24.33 -33.37
CA LYS A 137 -11.44 -23.53 -34.12
C LYS A 137 -11.40 -22.11 -33.57
N PHE A 138 -10.84 -21.19 -34.35
CA PHE A 138 -10.94 -19.76 -34.05
C PHE A 138 -12.39 -19.33 -34.25
N GLU A 139 -13.09 -19.00 -33.16
CA GLU A 139 -14.42 -18.41 -33.24
C GLU A 139 -14.29 -16.97 -33.76
N LYS A 140 -14.99 -16.68 -34.87
CA LYS A 140 -15.02 -15.36 -35.49
C LYS A 140 -15.78 -14.42 -34.55
N GLY A 141 -15.05 -13.56 -33.82
CA GLY A 141 -15.63 -12.55 -32.93
C GLY A 141 -16.46 -11.49 -33.67
N LEU A 142 -17.23 -10.69 -32.92
CA LEU A 142 -18.13 -9.62 -33.42
C LEU A 142 -17.40 -8.39 -34.00
N GLY A 143 -16.14 -8.53 -34.43
CA GLY A 143 -15.39 -7.45 -35.05
C GLY A 143 -15.87 -7.13 -36.46
N PRO A 144 -15.61 -5.91 -36.97
CA PRO A 144 -15.91 -5.57 -38.36
C PRO A 144 -15.20 -6.55 -39.29
N ASP A 145 -15.93 -7.01 -40.30
CA ASP A 145 -15.42 -8.04 -41.21
C ASP A 145 -14.17 -7.55 -41.94
N LEU A 146 -13.24 -8.45 -42.26
CA LEU A 146 -11.96 -8.10 -42.89
C LEU A 146 -12.17 -7.35 -44.22
N ALA A 147 -13.24 -7.68 -44.95
CA ALA A 147 -13.67 -6.97 -46.16
C ALA A 147 -14.05 -5.50 -45.86
N VAL A 148 -14.70 -5.23 -44.72
CA VAL A 148 -15.14 -3.88 -44.33
C VAL A 148 -13.96 -2.98 -43.97
N ILE A 149 -12.89 -3.55 -43.41
CA ILE A 149 -11.66 -2.80 -43.11
C ILE A 149 -10.65 -2.79 -44.27
N GLY A 150 -11.06 -3.26 -45.46
CA GLY A 150 -10.23 -3.22 -46.67
C GLY A 150 -9.07 -4.21 -46.68
N LEU A 151 -9.09 -5.21 -45.80
CA LEU A 151 -8.08 -6.27 -45.70
C LEU A 151 -8.58 -7.63 -46.24
N GLY A 152 -9.78 -7.67 -46.81
CA GLY A 152 -10.32 -8.85 -47.49
C GLY A 152 -9.53 -9.16 -48.76
N GLN A 153 -9.17 -10.42 -48.97
CA GLN A 153 -8.56 -10.85 -50.23
C GLN A 153 -9.57 -10.68 -51.38
N PRO A 154 -9.12 -10.33 -52.60
CA PRO A 154 -9.99 -10.31 -53.76
C PRO A 154 -10.38 -11.75 -54.13
N ASP A 155 -11.67 -12.04 -54.15
CA ASP A 155 -12.18 -13.34 -54.58
C ASP A 155 -11.76 -13.60 -56.04
N GLU A 156 -10.95 -14.63 -56.26
CA GLU A 156 -10.72 -15.16 -57.60
C GLU A 156 -12.05 -15.71 -58.12
N LYS A 157 -12.58 -15.06 -59.17
CA LYS A 157 -13.68 -15.57 -59.97
C LYS A 157 -13.22 -16.89 -60.63
N CYS A 158 -13.96 -17.96 -60.38
CA CYS A 158 -14.04 -19.09 -61.28
C CYS A 158 -15.47 -19.16 -61.84
N ASP A 159 -15.55 -18.85 -63.14
CA ASP A 159 -16.56 -19.15 -64.17
C ASP A 159 -18.04 -19.39 -63.80
#